data_AF-A0A815GWR8-F1
#
_entry.id   AF-A0A815GWR8-F1
#
_cell.length_a   1.000
_cell.length_b   1.000
_cell.length_c   1.000
_cell.angle_alpha   90.00
_cell.angle_beta   90.00
_cell.angle_gamma   90.00
#
_symmetry.space_group_name_H-M   'P 1'
#
loop_
_entity.id
_entity.type
_entity.pdbx_description
1 polymer ?
#
loop_
_entity_poly.entity_id
_entity_poly.type
_entity_poly.pdbx_seq_one_letter_code
_entity_poly.pdbx_strand_id
1 'polypeptide(L)'
;MDGHNQRVINKINSPSHLVNVELTEQNSYIVTFTQHNTYLDRDILINIELGTTTVPSSYNIITTNSVGQPFDYYCVLDFEAVCHQVNPSLKKPSPDDIWEIIEFPICLLSAETNTIVDIYHSYVRPSIKTTLNELCISITGITQSIVDNSPTFDIVWKDVQQFLLKHSLISFVDHHSKCHSFTWITCGNWDLRTMLPLQLKQSGFDRPKFINEFINIKDLYMEYYPSTRIRGMKDLLKKLNLKLEGRHHSGIDDTKNITKIAQWFIENKHPLKLTWKRNG
;
A
#
# COMPACT_ATOMS: atom_id res chain seq x y z
N MET A 1 -40.64 -25.31 -1.53
CA MET A 1 -39.32 -25.01 -2.12
C MET A 1 -38.83 -23.79 -1.38
N ASP A 2 -38.28 -23.98 -0.19
CA ASP A 2 -37.96 -22.88 0.70
C ASP A 2 -36.49 -22.56 0.49
N GLY A 3 -36.23 -21.53 -0.33
CA GLY A 3 -34.90 -20.97 -0.51
C GLY A 3 -34.46 -20.31 0.80
N HIS A 4 -33.83 -21.07 1.69
CA HIS A 4 -33.17 -20.50 2.86
C HIS A 4 -32.09 -19.53 2.37
N ASN A 5 -32.37 -18.24 2.49
CA ASN A 5 -31.36 -17.19 2.39
C ASN A 5 -30.32 -17.45 3.48
N GLN A 6 -29.21 -18.07 3.08
CA GLN A 6 -28.11 -18.35 3.98
C GLN A 6 -27.45 -17.02 4.39
N ARG A 7 -27.52 -16.69 5.68
CA ARG A 7 -26.82 -15.54 6.23
C ARG A 7 -25.34 -15.90 6.35
N VAL A 8 -24.50 -15.16 5.66
CA VAL A 8 -23.04 -15.31 5.68
C VAL A 8 -22.42 -14.10 6.38
N ILE A 9 -21.37 -14.32 7.16
CA ILE A 9 -20.61 -13.23 7.79
C ILE A 9 -19.82 -12.51 6.70
N ASN A 10 -20.10 -11.22 6.52
CA ASN A 10 -19.43 -10.36 5.55
C ASN A 10 -18.24 -9.60 6.16
N LYS A 11 -18.31 -9.31 7.46
CA LYS A 11 -17.28 -8.55 8.17
C LYS A 11 -17.25 -8.96 9.64
N ILE A 12 -16.05 -9.09 10.19
CA ILE A 12 -15.84 -9.20 11.63
C ILE A 12 -14.88 -8.10 12.07
N ASN A 13 -15.29 -7.33 13.06
CA ASN A 13 -14.47 -6.30 13.67
C ASN A 13 -14.34 -6.59 15.17
N SER A 14 -13.13 -6.47 15.71
CA SER A 14 -12.98 -6.26 17.15
C SER A 14 -12.17 -4.99 17.39
N PRO A 15 -12.71 -4.04 18.18
CA PRO A 15 -12.00 -2.81 18.51
C PRO A 15 -10.86 -3.03 19.51
N SER A 16 -10.74 -4.24 20.07
CA SER A 16 -9.87 -4.53 21.22
C SER A 16 -8.84 -5.64 20.96
N HIS A 17 -9.10 -6.54 20.02
CA HIS A 17 -8.28 -7.73 19.79
C HIS A 17 -8.15 -8.03 18.30
N LEU A 18 -7.00 -8.57 17.88
CA LEU A 18 -6.88 -9.17 16.56
C LEU A 18 -7.82 -10.37 16.49
N VAL A 19 -8.67 -10.38 15.46
CA VAL A 19 -9.59 -11.47 15.18
C VAL A 19 -9.13 -12.14 13.89
N ASN A 20 -9.24 -13.47 13.85
CA ASN A 20 -9.13 -14.28 12.65
C ASN A 20 -10.45 -15.00 12.44
N VAL A 21 -10.81 -15.22 11.18
CA VAL A 21 -12.07 -15.88 10.87
C VAL A 21 -11.86 -16.91 9.79
N GLU A 22 -12.27 -18.14 10.10
CA GLU A 22 -12.21 -19.27 9.20
C GLU A 22 -13.63 -19.77 8.91
N LEU A 23 -13.93 -19.95 7.62
CA LEU A 23 -15.15 -20.62 7.19
C LEU A 23 -14.90 -22.12 7.21
N THR A 24 -15.70 -22.87 7.98
CA THR A 24 -15.61 -24.33 7.99
C THR A 24 -16.54 -24.94 6.93
N GLU A 25 -16.28 -26.21 6.59
CA GLU A 25 -17.06 -26.98 5.62
C GLU A 25 -18.55 -27.14 6.01
N GLN A 26 -18.93 -26.79 7.24
CA GLN A 26 -20.27 -26.99 7.80
C GLN A 26 -21.12 -25.71 7.85
N ASN A 27 -20.83 -24.70 7.03
CA ASN A 27 -21.53 -23.40 7.09
C ASN A 27 -21.42 -22.68 8.45
N SER A 28 -20.41 -23.02 9.25
CA SER A 28 -20.12 -22.36 10.52
C SER A 28 -18.85 -21.54 10.40
N TYR A 29 -18.81 -20.43 11.13
CA TYR A 29 -17.67 -19.54 11.20
C TYR A 29 -16.94 -19.78 12.52
N ILE A 30 -15.64 -20.06 12.45
CA ILE A 30 -14.79 -20.03 13.64
C ILE A 30 -14.17 -18.64 13.72
N VAL A 31 -14.50 -17.91 14.78
CA VAL A 31 -13.92 -16.61 15.10
C VAL A 31 -12.88 -16.84 16.20
N THR A 32 -11.61 -16.81 15.82
CA THR A 32 -10.50 -17.00 16.77
C THR A 32 -9.93 -15.64 17.13
N PHE A 33 -9.83 -15.36 18.43
CA PHE A 33 -9.16 -14.18 18.95
C PHE A 33 -7.99 -14.62 19.85
N THR A 34 -6.91 -13.87 19.83
CA THR A 34 -5.74 -14.15 20.68
C THR A 34 -5.56 -13.02 21.70
N GLN A 35 -5.72 -13.34 22.98
CA GLN A 35 -5.47 -12.43 24.09
C GLN A 35 -4.17 -12.82 24.80
N HIS A 36 -3.11 -12.01 24.62
CA HIS A 36 -1.78 -12.31 25.16
C HIS A 36 -1.54 -11.76 26.58
N ASN A 37 -2.56 -11.27 27.30
CA ASN A 37 -2.38 -10.74 28.65
C ASN A 37 -3.66 -10.85 29.49
N THR A 38 -3.59 -11.55 30.63
CA THR A 38 -4.73 -11.91 31.51
C THR A 38 -5.04 -10.87 32.60
N TYR A 39 -4.43 -9.67 32.55
CA TYR A 39 -4.60 -8.64 33.59
C TYR A 39 -5.51 -7.47 33.19
N LEU A 40 -6.13 -7.53 32.01
CA LEU A 40 -7.12 -6.54 31.58
C LEU A 40 -8.46 -7.26 31.41
N ASP A 41 -9.32 -7.17 32.43
CA ASP A 41 -10.76 -7.39 32.32
C ASP A 41 -11.33 -6.34 31.35
N ARG A 42 -11.15 -6.58 30.05
CA ARG A 42 -11.82 -5.81 29.00
C ARG A 42 -12.66 -6.78 28.21
N ASP A 43 -13.94 -6.44 28.06
CA ASP A 43 -14.87 -7.20 27.25
C ASP A 43 -14.32 -7.37 25.82
N ILE A 44 -14.36 -8.60 25.33
CA ILE A 44 -14.01 -8.92 23.94
C ILE A 44 -15.24 -8.60 23.10
N LEU A 45 -15.28 -7.39 22.58
CA LEU A 45 -16.36 -6.95 21.69
C LEU A 45 -16.07 -7.46 20.28
N ILE A 46 -16.98 -8.28 19.73
CA ILE A 46 -16.92 -8.79 18.37
C ILE A 46 -18.18 -8.29 17.65
N ASN A 47 -17.98 -7.46 16.65
CA ASN A 47 -19.05 -7.00 15.77
C ASN A 47 -19.09 -7.90 14.54
N ILE A 48 -20.21 -8.59 14.35
CA ILE A 48 -20.46 -9.50 13.23
C ILE A 48 -21.51 -8.88 12.32
N GLU A 49 -21.15 -8.59 11.08
CA GLU A 49 -22.09 -8.13 10.06
C GLU A 49 -22.51 -9.30 9.17
N LEU A 50 -23.83 -9.58 9.13
CA LEU A 50 -24.41 -10.65 8.33
C LEU A 50 -24.97 -10.09 7.02
N GLY A 51 -24.58 -10.68 5.89
CA GLY A 51 -25.14 -10.40 4.57
C GLY A 51 -26.12 -11.45 4.08
N THR A 52 -26.82 -11.15 2.98
CA THR A 52 -27.70 -12.08 2.26
C THR A 52 -27.32 -12.14 0.79
N THR A 53 -26.74 -13.25 0.31
CA THR A 53 -26.93 -13.90 -1.02
C THR A 53 -25.77 -14.85 -1.40
N THR A 54 -26.11 -15.77 -2.33
CA THR A 54 -25.38 -16.90 -2.93
C THR A 54 -23.86 -16.80 -2.95
N VAL A 55 -23.23 -17.79 -2.33
CA VAL A 55 -21.79 -17.99 -2.12
C VAL A 55 -20.96 -17.82 -3.40
N PRO A 56 -20.06 -16.81 -3.49
CA PRO A 56 -18.90 -16.85 -4.37
C PRO A 56 -17.74 -17.56 -3.65
N SER A 57 -16.93 -18.30 -4.41
CA SER A 57 -15.92 -19.25 -3.96
C SER A 57 -14.67 -18.68 -3.25
N SER A 58 -14.69 -17.44 -2.76
CA SER A 58 -13.56 -16.85 -2.02
C SER A 58 -14.01 -15.74 -1.08
N TYR A 59 -14.67 -16.08 0.03
CA TYR A 59 -14.86 -15.13 1.13
C TYR A 59 -13.55 -14.97 1.89
N ASN A 60 -12.83 -13.87 1.63
CA ASN A 60 -11.80 -13.38 2.54
C ASN A 60 -12.50 -12.54 3.61
N ILE A 61 -12.68 -13.09 4.80
CA ILE A 61 -13.27 -12.35 5.92
C ILE A 61 -12.25 -11.29 6.35
N ILE A 62 -12.64 -10.03 6.22
CA ILE A 62 -11.75 -8.91 6.55
C ILE A 62 -11.89 -8.62 8.04
N THR A 63 -10.77 -8.69 8.74
CA THR A 63 -10.68 -8.27 10.14
C THR A 63 -10.24 -6.82 10.18
N THR A 64 -10.91 -6.02 11.00
CA THR A 64 -10.66 -4.59 11.09
C THR A 64 -10.40 -4.16 12.53
N ASN A 65 -9.71 -3.03 12.70
CA ASN A 65 -9.56 -2.33 13.95
C ASN A 65 -10.83 -1.53 14.32
N SER A 66 -10.75 -0.79 15.43
CA SER A 66 -11.86 0.00 15.98
C SER A 66 -12.48 1.01 15.01
N VAL A 67 -11.73 1.50 14.03
CA VAL A 67 -12.19 2.44 13.00
C VAL A 67 -12.59 1.76 11.68
N GLY A 68 -12.67 0.43 11.67
CA GLY A 68 -13.20 -0.33 10.54
C GLY A 68 -12.21 -0.53 9.38
N GLN A 69 -10.91 -0.36 9.64
CA GLN A 69 -9.81 -0.57 8.69
C GLN A 69 -8.94 -1.78 9.08
N PRO A 70 -8.35 -2.52 8.12
CA PRO A 70 -7.56 -3.72 8.41
C PRO A 70 -6.16 -3.45 8.99
N PHE A 71 -5.67 -2.22 8.90
CA PHE A 71 -4.36 -1.82 9.41
C PHE A 71 -4.46 -0.51 10.19
N ASP A 72 -3.56 -0.29 11.13
CA ASP A 72 -3.48 0.93 11.92
C ASP A 72 -2.85 2.08 11.13
N TYR A 73 -1.87 1.75 10.26
CA TYR A 73 -1.17 2.71 9.42
C TYR A 73 -1.06 2.25 7.96
N TYR A 74 -0.96 3.22 7.06
CA TYR A 74 -0.73 3.01 5.65
C TYR A 74 0.47 3.84 5.18
N CYS A 75 1.48 3.18 4.64
CA CYS A 75 2.61 3.84 3.99
C CYS A 75 2.30 4.02 2.50
N VAL A 76 1.89 5.21 2.11
CA VAL A 76 1.59 5.54 0.71
C VAL A 76 2.87 5.97 0.01
N LEU A 77 3.15 5.45 -1.19
CA LEU A 77 4.28 5.89 -2.01
C LEU A 77 3.98 5.86 -3.51
N ASP A 78 4.77 6.61 -4.26
CA ASP A 78 4.86 6.62 -5.71
C ASP A 78 6.29 6.99 -6.11
N PHE A 79 7.04 6.07 -6.70
CA PHE A 79 8.43 6.35 -7.08
C PHE A 79 8.51 7.11 -8.38
N GLU A 80 9.50 8.00 -8.47
CA GLU A 80 10.04 8.38 -9.77
C GLU A 80 11.31 7.59 -10.04
N ALA A 81 11.53 7.21 -11.29
CA ALA A 81 12.69 6.47 -11.74
C ALA A 81 13.28 7.04 -13.03
N VAL A 82 14.52 6.66 -13.32
CA VAL A 82 15.16 6.98 -14.61
C VAL A 82 14.26 6.54 -15.76
N CYS A 83 13.96 7.46 -16.68
CA CYS A 83 13.13 7.16 -17.84
C CYS A 83 13.96 6.56 -18.98
N HIS A 84 13.30 5.75 -19.80
CA HIS A 84 13.86 5.18 -21.02
C HIS A 84 13.13 5.76 -22.23
N GLN A 85 13.87 6.10 -23.28
CA GLN A 85 13.25 6.45 -24.55
C GLN A 85 12.53 5.21 -25.08
N VAL A 86 11.24 5.36 -25.38
CA VAL A 86 10.45 4.27 -25.96
C VAL A 86 11.07 3.91 -27.31
N ASN A 87 11.58 2.69 -27.43
CA ASN A 87 11.94 2.16 -28.74
C ASN A 87 10.63 2.03 -29.56
N PRO A 88 10.43 2.78 -30.66
CA PRO A 88 9.16 2.78 -31.38
C PRO A 88 8.76 1.39 -31.92
N SER A 89 9.76 0.52 -32.10
CA SER A 89 9.61 -0.87 -32.54
C SER A 89 9.19 -1.81 -31.40
N LEU A 90 9.40 -1.42 -30.14
CA LEU A 90 9.01 -2.15 -28.94
C LEU A 90 7.85 -1.42 -28.25
N LYS A 91 6.67 -2.05 -28.18
CA LYS A 91 5.52 -1.52 -27.41
C LYS A 91 5.75 -1.53 -25.88
N LYS A 92 6.98 -1.80 -25.43
CA LYS A 92 7.40 -2.08 -24.04
C LYS A 92 8.86 -1.63 -23.84
N PRO A 93 9.31 -1.39 -22.59
CA PRO A 93 10.72 -1.17 -22.26
C PRO A 93 11.61 -2.30 -22.81
N SER A 94 12.83 -1.94 -23.21
CA SER A 94 13.85 -2.89 -23.65
C SER A 94 14.27 -3.80 -22.47
N PRO A 95 14.62 -5.08 -22.71
CA PRO A 95 15.27 -5.90 -21.69
C PRO A 95 16.56 -5.28 -21.13
N ASP A 96 17.21 -4.42 -21.92
CA ASP A 96 18.44 -3.71 -21.57
C ASP A 96 18.19 -2.40 -20.79
N ASP A 97 16.92 -2.03 -20.54
CA ASP A 97 16.58 -0.83 -19.80
C ASP A 97 16.93 -0.98 -18.32
N ILE A 98 17.97 -0.25 -17.90
CA ILE A 98 18.39 -0.14 -16.50
C ILE A 98 17.56 0.92 -15.79
N TRP A 99 16.63 0.44 -14.97
CA TRP A 99 15.82 1.27 -14.08
C TRP A 99 16.53 1.51 -12.75
N GLU A 100 16.45 2.73 -12.23
CA GLU A 100 16.91 3.15 -10.91
C GLU A 100 15.95 4.20 -10.34
N ILE A 101 15.63 4.10 -9.05
CA ILE A 101 14.79 5.06 -8.33
C ILE A 101 15.55 6.39 -8.23
N ILE A 102 14.86 7.50 -8.50
CA ILE A 102 15.40 8.87 -8.38
C ILE A 102 14.59 9.78 -7.45
N GLU A 103 13.40 9.33 -7.01
CA GLU A 103 12.61 9.96 -5.93
C GLU A 103 11.94 8.89 -5.08
N PHE A 104 12.05 9.00 -3.75
CA PHE A 104 11.48 8.09 -2.76
C PHE A 104 10.65 8.86 -1.74
N PRO A 105 9.35 9.11 -2.02
CA PRO A 105 8.40 9.67 -1.08
C PRO A 105 7.67 8.58 -0.28
N ILE A 106 7.29 8.90 0.96
CA ILE A 106 6.34 8.13 1.77
C ILE A 106 5.45 9.11 2.53
N CYS A 107 4.12 8.97 2.41
CA CYS A 107 3.17 9.57 3.34
C CYS A 107 2.70 8.49 4.32
N LEU A 108 2.90 8.70 5.62
CA LEU A 108 2.38 7.82 6.66
C LEU A 108 0.98 8.29 7.07
N LEU A 109 -0.04 7.53 6.68
CA LEU A 109 -1.45 7.79 6.97
C LEU A 109 -1.90 6.96 8.17
N SER A 110 -2.47 7.60 9.18
CA SER A 110 -3.12 6.94 10.32
C SER A 110 -4.56 6.58 9.97
N ALA A 111 -4.94 5.31 10.17
CA ALA A 111 -6.31 4.86 9.98
C ALA A 111 -7.27 5.50 11.00
N GLU A 112 -6.80 5.68 12.25
CA GLU A 112 -7.60 6.20 13.36
C GLU A 112 -8.00 7.66 13.14
N THR A 113 -7.01 8.50 12.81
CA THR A 113 -7.22 9.94 12.64
C THR A 113 -7.60 10.32 11.21
N ASN A 114 -7.38 9.42 10.25
CA ASN A 114 -7.46 9.69 8.82
C ASN A 114 -6.59 10.89 8.37
N THR A 115 -5.43 11.08 9.01
CA THR A 115 -4.49 12.17 8.70
C THR A 115 -3.09 11.64 8.40
N ILE A 116 -2.33 12.42 7.62
CA ILE A 116 -0.90 12.19 7.44
C ILE A 116 -0.19 12.57 8.74
N VAL A 117 0.43 11.59 9.39
CA VAL A 117 1.11 11.78 10.68
C VAL A 117 2.60 12.06 10.52
N ASP A 118 3.22 11.65 9.41
CA ASP A 118 4.59 11.99 9.05
C ASP A 118 4.81 11.80 7.54
N ILE A 119 5.85 12.44 7.00
CA ILE A 119 6.26 12.32 5.61
C ILE A 119 7.77 12.06 5.56
N TYR A 120 8.16 11.03 4.83
CA TYR A 120 9.54 10.86 4.38
C TYR A 120 9.63 11.28 2.90
N HIS A 121 10.69 12.00 2.55
CA HIS A 121 10.95 12.35 1.16
C HIS A 121 12.44 12.50 0.93
N SER A 122 12.95 11.81 -0.09
CA SER A 122 14.31 11.99 -0.59
C SER A 122 14.34 11.83 -2.10
N TYR A 123 15.12 12.67 -2.76
CA TYR A 123 15.65 12.33 -4.07
C TYR A 123 16.75 11.28 -3.93
N VAL A 124 17.04 10.55 -4.99
CA VAL A 124 18.02 9.46 -4.99
C VAL A 124 18.99 9.64 -6.15
N ARG A 125 20.28 9.53 -5.86
CA ARG A 125 21.32 9.53 -6.89
C ARG A 125 21.43 8.15 -7.53
N PRO A 126 21.14 7.99 -8.83
CA PRO A 126 21.37 6.74 -9.54
C PRO A 126 22.87 6.47 -9.66
N SER A 127 23.27 5.21 -9.58
CA SER A 127 24.68 4.78 -9.59
C SER A 127 25.10 4.15 -10.92
N ILE A 128 24.14 3.65 -11.72
CA ILE A 128 24.43 2.98 -13.00
C ILE A 128 24.17 3.94 -14.17
N LYS A 129 22.98 4.51 -14.24
CA LYS A 129 22.54 5.49 -15.24
C LYS A 129 22.53 6.88 -14.61
N THR A 130 23.73 7.38 -14.33
CA THR A 130 23.96 8.63 -13.59
C THR A 130 23.46 9.88 -14.31
N THR A 131 23.34 9.85 -15.64
CA THR A 131 22.84 10.98 -16.45
C THR A 131 21.39 10.78 -16.84
N LEU A 132 20.52 11.70 -16.41
CA LEU A 132 19.11 11.76 -16.80
C LEU A 132 18.99 12.27 -18.24
N ASN A 133 18.09 11.67 -19.01
CA ASN A 133 17.73 12.20 -20.33
C ASN A 133 16.66 13.30 -20.21
N GLU A 134 16.52 14.10 -21.27
CA GLU A 134 15.57 15.20 -21.33
C GLU A 134 14.11 14.77 -21.09
N LEU A 135 13.74 13.56 -21.55
CA LEU A 135 12.40 13.01 -21.34
C LEU A 135 12.13 12.81 -19.84
N CYS A 136 13.09 12.25 -19.11
CA CYS A 136 13.00 12.04 -17.67
C CYS A 136 12.82 13.37 -16.94
N ILE A 137 13.68 14.35 -17.23
CA ILE A 137 13.62 15.69 -16.62
C ILE A 137 12.29 16.38 -16.94
N SER A 138 11.80 16.27 -18.18
CA SER A 138 10.53 16.85 -18.63
C SER A 138 9.32 16.24 -17.92
N ILE A 139 9.30 14.92 -17.79
CA ILE A 139 8.20 14.20 -17.14
C ILE A 139 8.21 14.51 -15.64
N THR A 140 9.33 14.23 -14.95
CA THR A 140 9.38 14.26 -13.49
C THR A 140 9.62 15.65 -12.91
N GLY A 141 10.27 16.53 -13.67
CA GLY A 141 10.78 17.81 -13.16
C GLY A 141 12.06 17.68 -12.32
N ILE A 142 12.60 16.47 -12.15
CA ILE A 142 13.85 16.23 -11.42
C ILE A 142 15.01 16.58 -12.34
N THR A 143 15.82 17.56 -11.95
CA THR A 143 16.98 17.99 -12.73
C THR A 143 18.21 17.14 -12.45
N GLN A 144 19.18 17.14 -13.36
CA GLN A 144 20.47 16.47 -13.15
C GLN A 144 21.15 16.95 -11.86
N SER A 145 21.12 18.26 -11.61
CA SER A 145 21.71 18.84 -10.39
C SER A 145 21.06 18.32 -9.11
N ILE A 146 19.75 18.03 -9.12
CA ILE A 146 19.07 17.45 -7.96
C ILE A 146 19.63 16.04 -7.68
N VAL A 147 19.66 15.16 -8.68
CA VAL A 147 20.16 13.79 -8.47
C VAL A 147 21.65 13.74 -8.14
N ASP A 148 22.48 14.60 -8.74
CA ASP A 148 23.92 14.65 -8.44
C ASP A 148 24.21 14.96 -6.97
N ASN A 149 23.40 15.85 -6.38
CA ASN A 149 23.50 16.28 -4.99
C ASN A 149 22.68 15.42 -4.02
N SER A 150 22.03 14.37 -4.50
CA SER A 150 21.21 13.47 -3.69
C SER A 150 22.03 12.34 -3.05
N PRO A 151 21.55 11.77 -1.93
CA PRO A 151 22.11 10.53 -1.39
C PRO A 151 21.91 9.35 -2.36
N THR A 152 22.81 8.37 -2.30
CA THR A 152 22.66 7.10 -3.03
C THR A 152 21.56 6.24 -2.41
N PHE A 153 21.05 5.29 -3.19
CA PHE A 153 19.93 4.44 -2.74
C PHE A 153 20.21 3.70 -1.42
N ASP A 154 21.44 3.27 -1.15
CA ASP A 154 21.78 2.57 0.10
C ASP A 154 21.63 3.45 1.35
N ILE A 155 21.85 4.76 1.22
CA ILE A 155 21.63 5.74 2.29
C ILE A 155 20.13 5.95 2.45
N VAL A 156 19.42 6.25 1.36
CA VAL A 156 17.97 6.46 1.34
C VAL A 156 17.22 5.26 1.90
N TRP A 157 17.66 4.05 1.57
CA TRP A 157 17.03 2.83 2.05
C TRP A 157 17.21 2.64 3.56
N LYS A 158 18.39 2.95 4.10
CA LYS A 158 18.62 2.97 5.55
C LYS A 158 17.72 4.01 6.23
N ASP A 159 17.59 5.20 5.64
CA ASP A 159 16.73 6.26 6.17
C ASP A 159 15.26 5.86 6.16
N VAL A 160 14.79 5.19 5.11
CA VAL A 160 13.43 4.59 5.05
C VAL A 160 13.25 3.56 6.16
N GLN A 161 14.23 2.68 6.39
CA GLN A 161 14.16 1.71 7.50
C GLN A 161 14.11 2.42 8.86
N GLN A 162 14.89 3.49 9.05
CA GLN A 162 14.83 4.30 10.28
C GLN A 162 13.49 5.03 10.44
N PHE A 163 12.91 5.52 9.34
CA PHE A 163 11.57 6.10 9.35
C PHE A 163 10.53 5.07 9.82
N LEU A 164 10.56 3.85 9.30
CA LEU A 164 9.64 2.78 9.71
C LEU A 164 9.87 2.34 11.18
N LEU A 165 11.12 2.29 11.63
CA LEU A 165 11.47 2.01 13.03
C LEU A 165 10.96 3.09 13.99
N LYS A 166 11.18 4.37 13.65
CA LYS A 166 10.74 5.55 14.42
C LYS A 166 9.24 5.49 14.71
N HIS A 167 8.46 4.97 13.76
CA HIS A 167 7.00 4.84 13.86
C HIS A 167 6.52 3.47 14.37
N SER A 168 7.43 2.63 14.89
CA SER A 168 7.12 1.29 15.40
C SER A 168 6.38 0.41 14.39
N LEU A 169 6.69 0.55 13.09
CA LEU A 169 6.09 -0.24 12.01
C LEU A 169 6.88 -1.52 11.75
N ILE A 170 8.19 -1.50 12.00
CA ILE A 170 9.09 -2.66 11.90
C ILE A 170 9.93 -2.78 13.17
N SER A 171 10.50 -3.95 13.40
CA SER A 171 11.53 -4.18 14.42
C SER A 171 12.66 -5.05 13.86
N PHE A 172 13.90 -4.75 14.22
CA PHE A 172 15.08 -5.57 13.93
C PHE A 172 15.50 -6.46 15.10
N VAL A 173 14.89 -6.30 16.27
CA VAL A 173 15.19 -7.07 17.49
C VAL A 173 13.91 -7.72 17.98
N ASP A 174 13.95 -9.06 18.08
CA ASP A 174 13.02 -10.04 18.65
C ASP A 174 11.50 -9.76 18.76
N HIS A 175 10.74 -10.85 18.66
CA HIS A 175 9.28 -10.95 18.47
C HIS A 175 8.34 -10.32 19.52
N HIS A 176 8.86 -9.52 20.45
CA HIS A 176 8.11 -8.96 21.59
C HIS A 176 7.80 -7.46 21.51
N SER A 177 8.44 -6.72 20.60
CA SER A 177 8.06 -5.33 20.35
C SER A 177 6.74 -5.30 19.58
N LYS A 178 5.66 -4.82 20.21
CA LYS A 178 4.36 -4.65 19.52
C LYS A 178 4.50 -3.55 18.46
N CYS A 179 4.76 -3.95 17.22
CA CYS A 179 4.64 -3.06 16.08
C CYS A 179 3.17 -2.80 15.78
N HIS A 180 2.87 -1.60 15.28
CA HIS A 180 1.56 -1.33 14.71
C HIS A 180 1.35 -2.14 13.44
N SER A 181 0.10 -2.53 13.18
CA SER A 181 -0.23 -3.14 11.90
C SER A 181 -0.14 -2.08 10.80
N PHE A 182 0.54 -2.40 9.70
CA PHE A 182 0.63 -1.49 8.55
C PHE A 182 0.72 -2.23 7.23
N THR A 183 0.42 -1.52 6.16
CA THR A 183 0.71 -1.99 4.80
C THR A 183 1.07 -0.81 3.89
N TRP A 184 1.50 -1.11 2.67
CA TRP A 184 1.81 -0.10 1.67
C TRP A 184 0.61 0.18 0.75
N ILE A 185 0.53 1.41 0.24
CA ILE A 185 -0.41 1.80 -0.81
C ILE A 185 0.35 2.40 -1.98
N THR A 186 0.03 1.96 -3.19
CA THR A 186 0.62 2.45 -4.45
C THR A 186 -0.47 2.67 -5.50
N CYS A 187 -0.16 3.44 -6.55
CA CYS A 187 -1.07 3.64 -7.70
C CYS A 187 -0.76 2.71 -8.90
N GLY A 188 -0.55 1.44 -8.59
CA GLY A 188 -0.22 0.42 -9.56
C GLY A 188 0.67 -0.64 -8.95
N ASN A 189 0.90 -1.71 -9.70
CA ASN A 189 1.77 -2.78 -9.22
C ASN A 189 3.26 -2.46 -9.36
N TRP A 190 3.63 -1.49 -10.21
CA TRP A 190 5.00 -1.32 -10.66
C TRP A 190 5.98 -1.02 -9.52
N ASP A 191 5.66 -0.11 -8.60
CA ASP A 191 6.56 0.33 -7.52
C ASP A 191 7.05 -0.82 -6.64
N LEU A 192 6.14 -1.62 -6.09
CA LEU A 192 6.46 -2.66 -5.10
C LEU A 192 6.54 -4.08 -5.67
N ARG A 193 5.92 -4.32 -6.84
CA ARG A 193 6.07 -5.61 -7.55
C ARG A 193 7.33 -5.64 -8.41
N THR A 194 7.77 -4.49 -8.93
CA THR A 194 8.86 -4.42 -9.93
C THR A 194 10.01 -3.51 -9.49
N MET A 195 9.76 -2.21 -9.25
CA MET A 195 10.82 -1.20 -9.15
C MET A 195 11.67 -1.36 -7.88
N LEU A 196 11.07 -1.31 -6.69
CA LEU A 196 11.80 -1.47 -5.43
C LEU A 196 12.52 -2.82 -5.32
N PRO A 197 11.90 -3.97 -5.67
CA PRO A 197 12.62 -5.26 -5.68
C PRO A 197 13.85 -5.27 -6.61
N LEU A 198 13.75 -4.63 -7.77
CA LEU A 198 14.85 -4.51 -8.72
C LEU A 198 15.96 -3.61 -8.15
N GLN A 199 15.61 -2.44 -7.60
CA GLN A 199 16.56 -1.52 -6.99
C GLN A 199 17.28 -2.14 -5.78
N LEU A 200 16.54 -2.83 -4.90
CA LEU A 200 17.12 -3.54 -3.75
C LEU A 200 18.18 -4.56 -4.22
N LYS A 201 17.84 -5.37 -5.23
CA LYS A 201 18.77 -6.35 -5.80
C LYS A 201 20.01 -5.69 -6.42
N GLN A 202 19.83 -4.62 -7.20
CA GLN A 202 20.95 -3.87 -7.79
C GLN A 202 21.87 -3.26 -6.73
N SER A 203 21.31 -2.85 -5.60
CA SER A 203 22.05 -2.25 -4.49
C SER A 203 22.53 -3.27 -3.44
N GLY A 204 22.39 -4.57 -3.69
CA GLY A 204 22.90 -5.63 -2.81
C GLY A 204 22.08 -5.85 -1.53
N PHE A 205 20.81 -5.42 -1.49
CA PHE A 205 19.91 -5.63 -0.37
C PHE A 205 18.95 -6.79 -0.60
N ASP A 206 18.67 -7.53 0.47
CA ASP A 206 17.59 -8.51 0.49
C ASP A 206 16.21 -7.83 0.47
N ARG A 207 15.24 -8.50 -0.17
CA ARG A 207 13.85 -8.05 -0.14
C ARG A 207 13.25 -8.28 1.24
N PRO A 208 12.85 -7.23 1.97
CA PRO A 208 12.22 -7.41 3.27
C PRO A 208 10.80 -7.96 3.15
N LYS A 209 10.34 -8.68 4.18
CA LYS A 209 8.98 -9.25 4.21
C LYS A 209 7.88 -8.19 4.15
N PHE A 210 8.11 -7.01 4.73
CA PHE A 210 7.11 -5.96 4.82
C PHE A 210 6.74 -5.31 3.48
N ILE A 211 7.41 -5.65 2.36
CA ILE A 211 7.01 -5.21 1.01
C ILE A 211 6.39 -6.34 0.17
N ASN A 212 6.09 -7.51 0.77
CA ASN A 212 5.53 -8.66 0.05
C ASN A 212 4.01 -8.61 -0.12
N GLU A 213 3.35 -7.65 0.50
CA GLU A 213 1.93 -7.39 0.33
C GLU A 213 1.69 -5.89 0.37
N PHE A 214 0.76 -5.43 -0.46
CA PHE A 214 0.40 -4.03 -0.57
C PHE A 214 -0.98 -3.86 -1.20
N ILE A 215 -1.45 -2.62 -1.17
CA ILE A 215 -2.70 -2.18 -1.78
C ILE A 215 -2.36 -1.40 -3.05
N ASN A 216 -2.72 -1.95 -4.20
CA ASN A 216 -2.84 -1.18 -5.43
C ASN A 216 -4.21 -0.50 -5.40
N ILE A 217 -4.22 0.81 -5.16
CA ILE A 217 -5.46 1.57 -4.98
C ILE A 217 -6.38 1.56 -6.21
N LYS A 218 -5.82 1.29 -7.40
CA LYS A 218 -6.61 1.12 -8.63
C LYS A 218 -7.40 -0.18 -8.60
N ASP A 219 -6.75 -1.27 -8.19
CA ASP A 219 -7.39 -2.59 -8.11
C ASP A 219 -8.45 -2.56 -7.00
N LEU A 220 -8.15 -1.90 -5.87
CA LEU A 220 -9.11 -1.70 -4.79
C LEU A 220 -10.35 -0.94 -5.26
N TYR A 221 -10.17 0.15 -6.02
CA TYR A 221 -11.29 0.88 -6.59
C TYR A 221 -12.13 0.00 -7.52
N MET A 222 -11.48 -0.76 -8.41
CA MET A 222 -12.20 -1.65 -9.34
C MET A 222 -12.92 -2.80 -8.61
N GLU A 223 -12.44 -3.23 -7.45
CA GLU A 223 -13.16 -4.22 -6.63
C GLU A 223 -14.46 -3.65 -6.06
N TYR A 224 -14.45 -2.40 -5.58
CA TYR A 224 -15.66 -1.72 -5.09
C TYR A 224 -16.58 -1.24 -6.23
N TYR A 225 -16.03 -0.98 -7.42
CA TYR A 225 -16.74 -0.44 -8.57
C TYR A 225 -16.44 -1.25 -9.86
N PRO A 226 -16.95 -2.51 -9.97
CA PRO A 226 -16.52 -3.51 -10.96
C PRO A 226 -16.85 -3.23 -12.43
N SER A 227 -17.54 -2.14 -12.74
CA SER A 227 -17.81 -1.69 -14.12
C SER A 227 -16.88 -0.57 -14.60
N THR A 228 -15.85 -0.24 -13.82
CA THR A 228 -14.95 0.88 -14.10
C THR A 228 -13.56 0.40 -14.49
N ARG A 229 -12.95 1.09 -15.46
CA ARG A 229 -11.53 0.94 -15.76
C ARG A 229 -10.79 2.16 -15.27
N ILE A 230 -9.73 1.93 -14.49
CA ILE A 230 -8.88 2.98 -13.95
C ILE A 230 -7.50 2.89 -14.60
N ARG A 231 -7.04 3.96 -15.27
CA ARG A 231 -5.70 3.99 -15.88
C ARG A 231 -4.61 4.38 -14.88
N GLY A 232 -4.90 5.36 -14.02
CA GLY A 232 -3.93 5.93 -13.08
C GLY A 232 -4.56 6.87 -12.07
N MET A 233 -3.71 7.53 -11.29
CA MET A 233 -4.12 8.42 -10.20
C MET A 233 -5.07 9.53 -10.67
N LYS A 234 -4.77 10.20 -11.79
CA LYS A 234 -5.62 11.26 -12.35
C LYS A 234 -7.05 10.79 -12.68
N ASP A 235 -7.18 9.56 -13.18
CA ASP A 235 -8.51 8.99 -13.45
C ASP A 235 -9.26 8.73 -12.14
N LEU A 236 -8.59 8.22 -11.10
CA LEU A 236 -9.19 8.04 -9.77
C LEU A 236 -9.65 9.37 -9.18
N LEU A 237 -8.78 10.37 -9.14
CA LEU A 237 -9.12 11.71 -8.64
C LEU A 237 -10.37 12.25 -9.35
N LYS A 238 -10.42 12.15 -10.69
CA LYS A 238 -11.58 12.56 -11.47
C LYS A 238 -12.85 11.77 -11.11
N LYS A 239 -12.76 10.46 -10.94
CA LYS A 239 -13.90 9.59 -10.60
C LYS A 239 -14.43 9.85 -9.20
N LEU A 240 -13.55 10.22 -8.28
CA LEU A 240 -13.88 10.55 -6.89
C LEU A 240 -14.21 12.04 -6.68
N ASN A 241 -14.19 12.84 -7.75
CA ASN A 241 -14.37 14.29 -7.68
C ASN A 241 -13.37 14.99 -6.74
N LEU A 242 -12.13 14.49 -6.69
CA LEU A 242 -11.01 15.06 -5.95
C LEU A 242 -10.14 15.90 -6.90
N LYS A 243 -9.64 17.02 -6.39
CA LYS A 243 -8.73 17.90 -7.15
C LYS A 243 -7.30 17.37 -7.08
N LEU A 244 -6.62 17.33 -8.22
CA LEU A 244 -5.18 17.14 -8.26
C LEU A 244 -4.49 18.39 -7.69
N GLU A 245 -3.60 18.18 -6.72
CA GLU A 245 -2.75 19.23 -6.16
C GLU A 245 -1.29 18.97 -6.44
N GLY A 246 -0.52 20.05 -6.61
CA GLY A 246 0.89 19.95 -6.97
C GLY A 246 1.09 19.56 -8.44
N ARG A 247 2.25 18.96 -8.72
CA ARG A 247 2.70 18.59 -10.05
C ARG A 247 2.58 17.08 -10.26
N HIS A 248 1.83 16.68 -11.29
CA HIS A 248 1.84 15.28 -11.72
C HIS A 248 3.24 14.86 -12.18
N HIS A 249 3.67 13.65 -11.81
CA HIS A 249 5.01 13.09 -11.93
C HIS A 249 6.07 13.75 -11.02
N SER A 250 5.64 14.53 -10.02
CA SER A 250 6.47 14.70 -8.82
C SER A 250 6.04 13.63 -7.84
N GLY A 251 6.97 12.74 -7.46
CA GLY A 251 6.64 11.58 -6.63
C GLY A 251 5.97 11.99 -5.33
N ILE A 252 6.45 13.04 -4.65
CA ILE A 252 5.83 13.51 -3.41
C ILE A 252 4.42 14.07 -3.60
N ASP A 253 4.16 14.79 -4.69
CA ASP A 253 2.82 15.33 -4.96
C ASP A 253 1.86 14.22 -5.37
N ASP A 254 2.29 13.28 -6.21
CA ASP A 254 1.49 12.11 -6.58
C ASP A 254 1.21 11.24 -5.34
N THR A 255 2.21 11.02 -4.46
CA THR A 255 2.02 10.33 -3.17
C THR A 255 0.97 11.00 -2.28
N LYS A 256 0.98 12.33 -2.17
CA LYS A 256 -0.04 13.08 -1.41
C LYS A 256 -1.43 12.93 -2.04
N ASN A 257 -1.53 12.96 -3.36
CA ASN A 257 -2.81 12.77 -4.05
C ASN A 257 -3.32 11.32 -3.91
N ILE A 258 -2.46 10.31 -3.96
CA ILE A 258 -2.82 8.91 -3.66
C ILE A 258 -3.28 8.79 -2.21
N THR A 259 -2.64 9.51 -1.29
CA THR A 259 -3.05 9.55 0.12
C THR A 259 -4.45 10.14 0.27
N LYS A 260 -4.81 11.19 -0.47
CA LYS A 260 -6.18 11.73 -0.49
C LYS A 260 -7.21 10.73 -1.00
N ILE A 261 -6.85 9.93 -2.01
CA ILE A 261 -7.71 8.85 -2.49
C ILE A 261 -7.90 7.82 -1.38
N ALA A 262 -6.84 7.44 -0.66
CA ALA A 262 -6.94 6.52 0.47
C ALA A 262 -7.81 7.08 1.61
N GLN A 263 -7.65 8.36 1.95
CA GLN A 263 -8.48 9.06 2.94
C GLN A 263 -9.96 9.04 2.52
N TRP A 264 -10.25 9.26 1.23
CA TRP A 264 -11.61 9.19 0.71
C TRP A 264 -12.22 7.79 0.92
N PHE A 265 -11.47 6.70 0.72
CA PHE A 265 -11.96 5.35 1.02
C PHE A 265 -12.29 5.19 2.51
N ILE A 266 -11.44 5.67 3.41
CA ILE A 266 -11.67 5.63 4.87
C ILE A 266 -12.94 6.42 5.23
N GLU A 267 -13.08 7.65 4.75
CA GLU A 267 -14.25 8.52 4.98
C GLU A 267 -15.56 7.89 4.50
N ASN A 268 -15.51 7.18 3.37
CA ASN A 268 -16.65 6.50 2.77
C ASN A 268 -16.82 5.05 3.28
N LYS A 269 -16.15 4.70 4.39
CA LYS A 269 -16.26 3.40 5.07
C LYS A 269 -15.92 2.20 4.20
N HIS A 270 -15.04 2.40 3.22
CA HIS A 270 -14.46 1.34 2.43
C HIS A 270 -13.14 0.88 3.07
N PRO A 271 -13.05 -0.38 3.52
CA PRO A 271 -11.78 -0.94 3.98
C PRO A 271 -10.69 -0.88 2.90
N LEU A 272 -9.52 -0.37 3.27
CA LEU A 272 -8.31 -0.42 2.45
C LEU A 272 -7.71 -1.83 2.53
N LYS A 273 -8.19 -2.74 1.68
CA LYS A 273 -7.82 -4.18 1.66
C LYS A 273 -6.58 -4.42 0.81
N LEU A 274 -5.81 -5.45 1.17
CA LEU A 274 -4.73 -5.98 0.33
C LEU A 274 -5.28 -6.40 -1.04
N THR A 275 -4.64 -5.94 -2.11
CA THR A 275 -5.00 -6.33 -3.49
C THR A 275 -3.88 -7.12 -4.16
N TRP A 276 -2.69 -7.11 -3.56
CA TRP A 276 -1.56 -7.89 -4.05
C TRP A 276 -0.80 -8.52 -2.89
N LYS A 277 -0.43 -9.79 -3.10
CA LYS A 277 0.44 -10.55 -2.22
C LYS A 277 1.39 -11.39 -3.06
N ARG A 278 2.66 -11.45 -2.65
CA ARG A 278 3.64 -12.32 -3.27
C ARG A 278 3.33 -13.78 -2.92
N ASN A 279 3.15 -14.62 -3.94
CA ASN A 279 3.11 -16.07 -3.75
C ASN A 279 4.53 -16.55 -3.40
N GLY A 280 4.62 -17.44 -2.40
CA GLY A 280 5.88 -18.01 -1.89
C GLY A 280 6.77 -18.58 -2.98
#